data_AF-A0A9W6YJN7-F1
#
_entry.id   AF-A0A9W6YJN7-F1
#
_cell.length_a   1.000
_cell.length_b   1.000
_cell.length_c   1.000
_cell.angle_alpha   90.00
_cell.angle_beta   90.00
_cell.angle_gamma   90.00
#
_symmetry.space_group_name_H-M   'P 1'
#
loop_
_entity.id
_entity.type
_entity.pdbx_description
1 polymer ?
#
loop_
_entity_poly.entity_id
_entity_poly.type
_entity_poly.pdbx_seq_one_letter_code
_entity_poly.pdbx_strand_id
1 'polypeptide(L)'
;MTDRFDQAAALKVFNDWETSKYYPKLTESQIKSIVGGTDPDGYKEWKAEHEPQEVNEKNEDKEKRRPLDILIEKLIENVKDKYKREFQSGAIYENLLPYYNVRKYDDPAVFLNVVFADEPLFHMCKSQDHQQLLYFIKNIINPDFEFIKLDYNYIGFRNGIYDLFNATFILTADIVENIQVRTYIDSEFELNNDYAPLLDQYVNIR
;
A
#
# COMPACT_ATOMS: atom_id res chain seq x y z
N MET A 1 -14.88 -9.39 -48.33
CA MET A 1 -13.69 -8.51 -48.39
C MET A 1 -13.86 -7.53 -47.25
N THR A 2 -13.25 -7.79 -46.11
CA THR A 2 -13.34 -6.92 -44.93
C THR A 2 -12.24 -5.87 -45.04
N ASP A 3 -12.62 -4.61 -45.23
CA ASP A 3 -11.70 -3.48 -45.17
C ASP A 3 -11.03 -3.47 -43.80
N ARG A 4 -9.72 -3.77 -43.79
CA ARG A 4 -8.90 -3.64 -42.60
C ARG A 4 -8.69 -2.15 -42.33
N PHE A 5 -8.90 -1.73 -41.09
CA PHE A 5 -8.61 -0.37 -40.63
C PHE A 5 -7.14 -0.03 -40.91
N ASP A 6 -6.91 0.92 -41.83
CA ASP A 6 -5.58 1.41 -42.16
C ASP A 6 -5.15 2.43 -41.09
N GLN A 7 -4.52 1.89 -40.06
CA GLN A 7 -4.01 2.65 -38.93
C GLN A 7 -3.02 3.75 -39.37
N ALA A 8 -2.27 3.56 -40.45
CA ALA A 8 -1.33 4.56 -40.95
C ALA A 8 -2.07 5.74 -41.59
N ALA A 9 -3.16 5.49 -42.31
CA ALA A 9 -4.01 6.54 -42.88
C ALA A 9 -4.73 7.35 -41.78
N ALA A 10 -5.23 6.68 -40.73
CA ALA A 10 -5.92 7.34 -39.61
C ALA A 10 -4.99 8.22 -38.77
N LEU A 11 -3.77 7.74 -38.48
CA LEU A 11 -2.76 8.53 -37.75
C LEU A 11 -2.28 9.75 -38.54
N LYS A 12 -2.21 9.64 -39.88
CA LYS A 12 -1.86 10.77 -40.74
C LYS A 12 -2.93 11.87 -40.70
N VAL A 13 -4.21 11.51 -40.80
CA VAL A 13 -5.32 12.48 -40.72
C VAL A 13 -5.39 13.16 -39.35
N PHE A 14 -5.07 12.44 -38.26
CA PHE A 14 -5.03 13.01 -36.91
C PHE A 14 -3.86 14.00 -36.73
N ASN A 15 -2.66 13.65 -37.20
CA ASN A 15 -1.49 14.52 -37.10
C ASN A 15 -1.58 15.74 -38.03
N ASP A 16 -2.22 15.61 -39.21
CA ASP A 16 -2.45 16.75 -40.11
C ASP A 16 -3.40 17.81 -39.49
N TRP A 17 -4.18 17.45 -38.45
CA TRP A 17 -5.07 18.37 -37.73
C TRP A 17 -4.32 19.33 -36.77
N GLU A 18 -3.06 19.05 -36.43
CA GLU A 18 -2.25 19.87 -35.51
C GLU A 18 -2.01 21.30 -36.05
N THR A 19 -2.14 21.50 -37.37
CA THR A 19 -1.97 22.81 -38.04
C THR A 19 -3.30 23.50 -38.42
N SER A 20 -4.44 22.91 -38.08
CA SER A 20 -5.76 23.46 -38.45
C SER A 20 -6.18 24.63 -37.56
N LYS A 21 -6.79 25.65 -38.17
CA LYS A 21 -7.40 26.81 -37.48
C LYS A 21 -8.49 26.41 -36.47
N TYR A 22 -9.05 25.21 -36.59
CA TYR A 22 -10.09 24.66 -35.71
C TYR A 22 -9.61 23.46 -34.89
N TYR A 23 -8.38 23.52 -34.37
CA TYR A 23 -7.87 22.52 -33.44
C TYR A 23 -8.80 22.41 -32.21
N PRO A 24 -9.38 21.22 -31.92
CA PRO A 24 -10.17 21.04 -30.71
C PRO A 24 -9.26 21.17 -29.49
N LYS A 25 -9.45 22.22 -28.67
CA LYS A 25 -8.74 22.41 -27.38
C LYS A 25 -9.26 21.48 -26.28
N LEU A 26 -9.68 20.27 -26.63
CA LEU A 26 -10.23 19.31 -25.69
C LEU A 26 -9.23 18.17 -25.52
N THR A 27 -8.81 17.96 -24.28
CA THR A 27 -7.97 16.83 -23.91
C THR A 27 -8.75 15.52 -23.99
N GLU A 28 -8.07 14.40 -24.14
CA GLU A 28 -8.68 13.06 -24.18
C GLU A 28 -9.66 12.82 -23.01
N SER A 29 -9.35 13.35 -21.83
CA SER A 29 -10.23 13.36 -20.65
C SER A 29 -11.56 14.10 -20.86
N GLN A 30 -11.52 15.25 -21.54
CA GLN A 30 -12.72 16.04 -21.83
C GLN A 30 -13.58 15.38 -22.92
N ILE A 31 -12.95 14.70 -23.87
CA ILE A 31 -13.65 13.90 -24.88
C ILE A 31 -14.35 12.70 -24.21
N LYS A 32 -13.66 12.00 -23.31
CA LYS A 32 -14.24 10.90 -22.51
C LYS A 32 -15.42 11.35 -21.65
N SER A 33 -15.36 12.56 -21.08
CA SER A 33 -16.43 13.15 -20.27
C SER A 33 -17.68 13.49 -21.11
N ILE A 34 -17.51 14.03 -22.32
CA ILE A 34 -18.62 14.36 -23.23
C ILE A 34 -19.29 13.08 -23.77
N VAL A 35 -18.49 12.07 -24.13
CA VAL A 35 -18.99 10.80 -24.66
C VAL A 35 -19.70 9.99 -23.57
N GLY A 36 -19.15 9.96 -22.35
CA GLY A 36 -19.74 9.25 -21.21
C GLY A 36 -21.04 9.85 -20.66
N GLY A 37 -21.42 11.06 -21.10
CA GLY A 37 -22.61 11.76 -20.60
C GLY A 37 -23.90 11.58 -21.43
N THR A 38 -23.82 11.07 -22.67
CA THR A 38 -24.95 11.19 -23.61
C THR A 38 -25.55 9.86 -24.09
N ASP A 39 -24.82 8.75 -24.01
CA ASP A 39 -25.36 7.40 -24.21
C ASP A 39 -24.53 6.37 -23.44
N PRO A 40 -24.90 6.11 -22.18
CA PRO A 40 -24.19 5.17 -21.31
C PRO A 40 -24.21 3.74 -21.83
N ASP A 41 -25.23 3.36 -22.60
CA ASP A 41 -25.43 1.98 -23.05
C ASP A 41 -24.67 1.71 -24.34
N GLY A 42 -24.64 2.67 -25.27
CA GLY A 42 -23.75 2.62 -26.44
C GLY A 42 -22.26 2.61 -26.05
N TYR A 43 -21.87 3.34 -25.00
CA TYR A 43 -20.50 3.26 -24.47
C TYR A 43 -20.20 1.87 -23.86
N LYS A 44 -21.16 1.22 -23.18
CA LYS A 44 -20.96 -0.14 -22.66
C LYS A 44 -20.81 -1.18 -23.77
N GLU A 45 -21.58 -1.08 -24.86
CA GLU A 45 -21.44 -1.97 -26.01
C GLU A 45 -20.09 -1.78 -26.70
N TRP A 46 -19.69 -0.54 -26.96
CA TRP A 46 -18.36 -0.23 -27.51
C TRP A 46 -17.22 -0.68 -26.58
N LYS A 47 -17.36 -0.48 -25.26
CA LYS A 47 -16.41 -0.95 -24.24
C LYS A 47 -16.30 -2.48 -24.23
N ALA A 48 -17.42 -3.20 -24.39
CA ALA A 48 -17.42 -4.65 -24.47
C ALA A 48 -16.79 -5.19 -25.76
N GLU A 49 -16.85 -4.42 -26.85
CA GLU A 49 -16.28 -4.79 -28.16
C GLU A 49 -14.79 -4.42 -28.31
N HIS A 50 -14.33 -3.34 -27.64
CA HIS A 50 -13.01 -2.75 -27.89
C HIS A 50 -12.10 -2.52 -26.69
N GLU A 51 -12.58 -2.57 -25.43
CA GLU A 51 -11.71 -2.67 -24.26
C GLU A 51 -11.58 -4.14 -23.83
N PRO A 52 -10.37 -4.68 -23.61
CA PRO A 52 -10.23 -6.04 -23.10
C PRO A 52 -10.87 -6.13 -21.71
N GLN A 53 -11.93 -6.93 -21.59
CA GLN A 53 -12.60 -7.19 -20.31
C GLN A 53 -11.75 -8.10 -19.42
N GLU A 54 -11.63 -7.75 -18.14
CA GLU A 54 -11.24 -8.67 -17.07
C GLU A 54 -12.24 -9.83 -17.03
N VAL A 55 -11.74 -11.05 -17.16
CA VAL A 55 -12.56 -12.27 -17.10
C VAL A 55 -12.61 -12.75 -15.65
N ASN A 56 -13.81 -12.79 -15.08
CA ASN A 56 -14.10 -13.63 -13.91
C ASN A 56 -14.57 -15.03 -14.38
N GLU A 57 -13.82 -16.03 -13.92
CA GLU A 57 -14.11 -17.45 -13.70
C GLU A 57 -14.99 -18.24 -14.70
N LYS A 58 -14.35 -19.20 -15.41
CA LYS A 58 -14.91 -20.55 -15.64
C LYS A 58 -13.86 -21.55 -16.09
N ASN A 59 -13.86 -22.68 -15.39
CA ASN A 59 -13.25 -23.98 -15.68
C ASN A 59 -11.73 -24.12 -15.52
N GLU A 60 -11.36 -25.19 -14.82
CA GLU A 60 -10.02 -25.70 -14.56
C GLU A 60 -9.20 -25.90 -15.84
N ASP A 61 -8.62 -24.83 -16.36
CA ASP A 61 -7.28 -24.88 -16.87
C ASP A 61 -6.38 -24.27 -15.79
N LYS A 62 -5.24 -24.90 -15.52
CA LYS A 62 -4.20 -24.32 -14.66
C LYS A 62 -3.75 -23.01 -15.33
N GLU A 63 -4.46 -21.93 -15.04
CA GLU A 63 -4.01 -20.58 -15.31
C GLU A 63 -2.63 -20.55 -14.67
N LYS A 64 -1.59 -20.42 -15.50
CA LYS A 64 -0.22 -20.40 -15.03
C LYS A 64 -0.07 -19.14 -14.20
N ARG A 65 -0.45 -19.20 -12.93
CA ARG A 65 -0.23 -18.15 -11.95
C ARG A 65 1.23 -17.76 -12.08
N ARG A 66 1.49 -16.48 -12.31
CA ARG A 66 2.88 -16.06 -12.51
C ARG A 66 3.60 -16.31 -11.19
N PRO A 67 4.87 -16.75 -11.21
CA PRO A 67 5.64 -16.98 -10.00
C PRO A 67 5.58 -15.80 -9.01
N LEU A 68 5.54 -14.57 -9.53
CA LEU A 68 5.38 -13.36 -8.74
C LEU A 68 4.07 -13.30 -7.95
N ASP A 69 2.94 -13.66 -8.56
CA ASP A 69 1.63 -13.59 -7.90
C ASP A 69 1.60 -14.55 -6.70
N ILE A 70 2.17 -15.76 -6.86
CA ILE A 70 2.34 -16.75 -5.79
C ILE A 70 3.25 -16.21 -4.67
N LEU A 71 4.35 -15.52 -5.02
CA LEU A 71 5.25 -14.93 -4.03
C LEU A 71 4.59 -13.78 -3.27
N ILE A 72 3.76 -12.97 -3.91
CA ILE A 72 3.00 -11.91 -3.22
C ILE A 72 2.00 -12.52 -2.23
N GLU A 73 1.25 -13.56 -2.64
CA GLU A 73 0.34 -14.29 -1.75
C GLU A 73 1.09 -14.82 -0.52
N LYS A 74 2.20 -15.54 -0.74
CA LYS A 74 3.05 -16.06 0.36
C LYS A 74 3.63 -14.95 1.23
N LEU A 75 4.03 -13.82 0.64
CA LEU A 75 4.51 -12.67 1.40
C LEU A 75 3.43 -12.21 2.36
N ILE A 76 2.21 -12.00 1.86
CA ILE A 76 1.06 -11.55 2.66
C ILE A 76 0.76 -12.51 3.79
N GLU A 77 0.73 -13.83 3.53
CA GLU A 77 0.54 -14.84 4.57
C GLU A 77 1.59 -14.79 5.68
N ASN A 78 2.86 -14.54 5.33
CA ASN A 78 3.95 -14.47 6.29
C ASN A 78 3.92 -13.20 7.14
N VAL A 79 3.42 -12.09 6.59
CA VAL A 79 3.51 -10.77 7.23
C VAL A 79 2.25 -10.32 7.96
N LYS A 80 1.11 -10.92 7.62
CA LYS A 80 -0.19 -10.60 8.20
C LYS A 80 -0.14 -10.60 9.73
N ASP A 81 -0.71 -9.55 10.32
CA ASP A 81 -0.81 -9.25 11.76
C ASP A 81 0.54 -9.07 12.51
N LYS A 82 1.66 -9.42 11.88
CA LYS A 82 3.01 -9.41 12.48
C LYS A 82 3.82 -8.19 12.09
N TYR A 83 3.64 -7.70 10.86
CA TYR A 83 4.46 -6.63 10.32
C TYR A 83 3.62 -5.52 9.70
N LYS A 84 4.12 -4.31 9.86
CA LYS A 84 3.72 -3.12 9.10
C LYS A 84 4.92 -2.58 8.34
N ARG A 85 4.71 -1.64 7.42
CA ARG A 85 5.81 -1.07 6.62
C ARG A 85 5.69 0.43 6.42
N GLU A 86 6.79 1.08 6.09
CA GLU A 86 6.81 2.50 5.78
C GLU A 86 6.66 2.75 4.29
N PHE A 87 5.83 3.74 3.94
CA PHE A 87 5.59 4.13 2.56
C PHE A 87 6.88 4.66 1.91
N GLN A 88 7.08 4.35 0.63
CA GLN A 88 8.26 4.67 -0.20
C GLN A 88 9.57 4.00 0.22
N SER A 89 9.96 4.06 1.50
CA SER A 89 11.19 3.41 1.95
C SER A 89 11.05 1.88 1.96
N GLY A 90 9.87 1.38 2.32
CA GLY A 90 9.61 -0.03 2.53
C GLY A 90 10.28 -0.57 3.79
N ALA A 91 10.72 0.29 4.72
CA ALA A 91 11.23 -0.16 6.01
C ALA A 91 10.15 -0.96 6.75
N ILE A 92 10.53 -2.08 7.35
CA ILE A 92 9.62 -3.04 7.97
C ILE A 92 9.65 -2.89 9.49
N TYR A 93 8.45 -2.87 10.07
CA TYR A 93 8.23 -2.75 11.50
C TYR A 93 7.54 -4.02 11.99
N GLU A 94 8.06 -4.61 13.07
CA GLU A 94 7.48 -5.78 13.73
C GLU A 94 6.57 -5.33 14.88
N ASN A 95 5.42 -5.97 15.00
CA ASN A 95 4.46 -5.74 16.06
C ASN A 95 5.02 -6.29 17.39
N LEU A 96 5.18 -5.40 18.38
CA LEU A 96 5.63 -5.77 19.73
C LEU A 96 4.50 -5.64 20.75
N LEU A 97 3.70 -4.59 20.64
CA LEU A 97 2.53 -4.31 21.48
C LEU A 97 1.39 -3.84 20.57
N PRO A 98 0.12 -3.94 21.01
CA PRO A 98 -1.03 -3.54 20.20
C PRO A 98 -0.94 -2.12 19.62
N TYR A 99 -0.21 -1.23 20.31
CA TYR A 99 -0.01 0.17 19.94
C TYR A 99 1.44 0.53 19.58
N TYR A 100 2.36 -0.45 19.52
CA TYR A 100 3.77 -0.18 19.25
C TYR A 100 4.40 -1.23 18.35
N ASN A 101 5.09 -0.74 17.32
CA ASN A 101 5.77 -1.53 16.32
C ASN A 101 7.23 -1.06 16.28
N VAL A 102 8.16 -2.02 16.32
CA VAL A 102 9.60 -1.75 16.33
C VAL A 102 10.16 -1.86 14.92
N ARG A 103 10.92 -0.86 14.48
CA ARG A 103 11.62 -0.90 13.19
C ARG A 103 12.68 -2.00 13.21
N LYS A 104 12.51 -3.02 12.36
CA LYS A 104 13.34 -4.23 12.36
C LYS A 104 14.22 -4.36 11.11
N TYR A 105 13.71 -3.96 9.97
CA TYR A 105 14.46 -3.99 8.71
C TYR A 105 14.38 -2.64 8.02
N ASP A 106 15.54 -2.00 7.84
CA ASP A 106 15.63 -0.75 7.07
C ASP A 106 15.50 -0.98 5.56
N ASP A 107 16.01 -2.12 5.10
CA ASP A 107 15.99 -2.50 3.70
C ASP A 107 15.00 -3.66 3.45
N PRO A 108 13.92 -3.43 2.65
CA PRO A 108 12.98 -4.48 2.30
C PRO A 108 13.60 -5.64 1.52
N ALA A 109 14.76 -5.47 0.85
CA ALA A 109 15.43 -6.58 0.18
C ALA A 109 16.00 -7.58 1.18
N VAL A 110 16.60 -7.08 2.28
CA VAL A 110 17.08 -7.93 3.38
C VAL A 110 15.90 -8.69 4.00
N PHE A 111 14.78 -7.99 4.19
CA PHE A 111 13.56 -8.62 4.71
C PHE A 111 13.05 -9.75 3.81
N LEU A 112 12.97 -9.54 2.49
CA LEU A 112 12.55 -10.57 1.54
C LEU A 112 13.45 -11.81 1.60
N ASN A 113 14.77 -11.64 1.72
CA ASN A 113 15.70 -12.77 1.87
C ASN A 113 15.47 -13.58 3.14
N VAL A 114 14.98 -12.93 4.21
CA VAL A 114 14.63 -13.61 5.47
C VAL A 114 13.30 -14.35 5.34
N VAL A 115 12.28 -13.68 4.81
CA VAL A 115 10.92 -14.27 4.65
C VAL A 115 10.92 -15.43 3.67
N PHE A 116 11.72 -15.34 2.61
CA PHE A 116 11.81 -16.32 1.54
C PHE A 116 13.09 -17.14 1.56
N ALA A 117 13.78 -17.22 2.70
CA ALA A 117 15.04 -17.96 2.83
C ALA A 117 14.91 -19.39 2.28
N ASP A 118 13.80 -20.06 2.61
CA ASP A 118 13.52 -21.44 2.22
C ASP A 118 12.59 -21.58 1.00
N GLU A 119 12.29 -20.49 0.28
CA GLU A 119 11.35 -20.50 -0.85
C GLU A 119 12.08 -20.67 -2.20
N PRO A 120 12.03 -21.85 -2.86
CA PRO A 120 12.79 -22.07 -4.08
C PRO A 120 12.36 -21.17 -5.24
N LEU A 121 11.07 -20.81 -5.31
CA LEU A 121 10.54 -19.93 -6.35
C LEU A 121 11.17 -18.53 -6.29
N PHE A 122 11.44 -18.03 -5.09
CA PHE A 122 12.07 -16.72 -4.91
C PHE A 122 13.50 -16.72 -5.45
N HIS A 123 14.28 -17.77 -5.17
CA HIS A 123 15.66 -17.90 -5.65
C HIS A 123 15.77 -18.13 -7.17
N MET A 124 14.70 -18.60 -7.80
CA MET A 124 14.62 -18.80 -9.26
C MET A 124 14.10 -17.58 -10.02
N CYS A 125 13.57 -16.57 -9.31
CA CYS A 125 13.00 -15.37 -9.92
C CYS A 125 14.06 -14.47 -10.55
N LYS A 126 13.66 -13.71 -11.58
CA LYS A 126 14.56 -12.75 -12.23
C LYS A 126 14.67 -11.49 -11.38
N SER A 127 15.70 -10.69 -11.63
CA SER A 127 15.88 -9.38 -10.97
C SER A 127 14.64 -8.47 -11.10
N GLN A 128 13.95 -8.53 -12.24
CA GLN A 128 12.70 -7.77 -12.45
C GLN A 128 11.58 -8.18 -11.48
N ASP A 129 11.45 -9.47 -11.16
CA ASP A 129 10.43 -9.96 -10.22
C ASP A 129 10.76 -9.48 -8.80
N HIS A 130 12.03 -9.49 -8.42
CA HIS A 130 12.49 -8.94 -7.15
C HIS A 130 12.20 -7.44 -7.05
N GLN A 131 12.42 -6.68 -8.13
CA GLN A 131 12.06 -5.27 -8.17
C GLN A 131 10.56 -5.04 -8.02
N GLN A 132 9.72 -5.92 -8.58
CA GLN A 132 8.27 -5.84 -8.41
C GLN A 132 7.84 -6.16 -6.97
N LEU A 133 8.45 -7.14 -6.30
CA LEU A 133 8.22 -7.40 -4.88
C LEU A 133 8.64 -6.20 -4.01
N LEU A 134 9.79 -5.59 -4.28
CA LEU A 134 10.23 -4.38 -3.60
C LEU A 134 9.29 -3.21 -3.84
N TYR A 135 8.80 -3.05 -5.07
CA TYR A 135 7.82 -2.03 -5.41
C TYR A 135 6.49 -2.25 -4.69
N PHE A 136 6.04 -3.51 -4.60
CA PHE A 136 4.86 -3.91 -3.83
C PHE A 136 4.97 -3.48 -2.38
N ILE A 137 6.08 -3.83 -1.72
CA ILE A 137 6.35 -3.41 -0.34
C ILE A 137 6.35 -1.88 -0.25
N LYS A 138 7.06 -1.17 -1.12
CA LYS A 138 7.21 0.29 -0.96
C LYS A 138 5.93 1.08 -1.20
N ASN A 139 5.07 0.64 -2.11
CA ASN A 139 4.07 1.54 -2.70
C ASN A 139 2.65 0.99 -2.77
N ILE A 140 2.46 -0.33 -2.78
CA ILE A 140 1.13 -0.91 -2.97
C ILE A 140 0.41 -0.96 -1.63
N ILE A 141 -0.83 -0.49 -1.61
CA ILE A 141 -1.71 -0.58 -0.43
C ILE A 141 -2.28 -2.00 -0.38
N ASN A 142 -2.16 -2.66 0.77
CA ASN A 142 -2.74 -3.97 1.02
C ASN A 142 -3.28 -4.00 2.47
N PRO A 143 -4.49 -4.52 2.73
CA PRO A 143 -5.06 -4.53 4.08
C PRO A 143 -4.36 -5.50 5.04
N ASP A 144 -3.78 -6.59 4.54
CA ASP A 144 -3.10 -7.60 5.37
C ASP A 144 -1.61 -7.29 5.56
N PHE A 145 -1.11 -6.26 4.88
CA PHE A 145 0.21 -5.72 5.10
C PHE A 145 0.04 -4.21 4.99
N GLU A 146 -0.19 -3.53 6.10
CA GLU A 146 -0.54 -2.11 6.08
C GLU A 146 0.71 -1.22 6.16
N PHE A 147 0.56 0.01 5.68
CA PHE A 147 1.51 1.06 5.98
C PHE A 147 1.36 1.53 7.43
N ILE A 148 2.47 1.70 8.13
CA ILE A 148 2.49 2.25 9.48
C ILE A 148 2.00 3.69 9.45
N LYS A 149 1.09 4.04 10.37
CA LYS A 149 0.57 5.39 10.57
C LYS A 149 0.86 5.76 12.00
N LEU A 150 1.80 6.68 12.22
CA LEU A 150 2.19 7.08 13.57
C LEU A 150 1.24 8.14 14.10
N ASP A 151 0.81 7.96 15.34
CA ASP A 151 0.12 8.97 16.12
C ASP A 151 1.13 9.71 17.00
N TYR A 152 1.17 11.02 16.83
CA TYR A 152 2.11 11.91 17.49
C TYR A 152 1.56 12.47 18.80
N ASN A 153 0.29 12.24 19.10
CA ASN A 153 -0.35 12.69 20.33
C ASN A 153 -0.14 11.72 21.49
N TYR A 154 0.47 10.56 21.25
CA TYR A 154 0.64 9.52 22.26
C TYR A 154 2.09 9.12 22.46
N ILE A 155 2.43 8.79 23.71
CA ILE A 155 3.68 8.13 24.10
C ILE A 155 3.32 6.76 24.68
N GLY A 156 3.99 5.70 24.21
CA GLY A 156 3.80 4.36 24.74
C GLY A 156 4.67 4.08 25.96
N PHE A 157 4.11 3.30 26.88
CA PHE A 157 4.75 2.72 28.06
C PHE A 157 4.46 1.21 28.08
N ARG A 158 5.08 0.44 28.99
CA ARG A 158 4.83 -1.01 29.10
C ARG A 158 3.37 -1.35 29.42
N ASN A 159 2.71 -0.51 30.22
CA ASN A 159 1.37 -0.74 30.75
C ASN A 159 0.26 0.07 30.06
N GLY A 160 0.58 0.80 28.99
CA GLY A 160 -0.40 1.61 28.27
C GLY A 160 0.20 2.76 27.47
N ILE A 161 -0.63 3.75 27.18
CA ILE A 161 -0.27 4.94 26.42
C ILE A 161 -0.62 6.21 27.21
N TYR A 162 0.20 7.24 27.07
CA TYR A 162 -0.05 8.57 27.61
C TYR A 162 -0.51 9.50 26.49
N ASP A 163 -1.69 10.09 26.63
CA ASP A 163 -2.25 11.10 25.76
C ASP A 163 -1.66 12.48 26.10
N LEU A 164 -0.90 13.05 25.18
CA LEU A 164 -0.25 14.35 25.33
C LEU A 164 -1.22 15.53 25.26
N PHE A 165 -2.37 15.36 24.59
CA PHE A 165 -3.37 16.41 24.46
C PHE A 165 -4.23 16.52 25.72
N ASN A 166 -4.75 15.38 26.19
CA ASN A 166 -5.61 15.34 27.37
C ASN A 166 -4.84 15.20 28.70
N ALA A 167 -3.54 14.91 28.64
CA ALA A 167 -2.70 14.63 29.81
C ALA A 167 -3.24 13.47 30.67
N THR A 168 -3.68 12.41 30.00
CA THR A 168 -4.28 11.23 30.64
C THR A 168 -3.57 9.95 30.22
N PHE A 169 -3.47 9.01 31.15
CA PHE A 169 -2.93 7.68 30.88
C PHE A 169 -4.05 6.68 30.60
N ILE A 170 -3.92 5.90 29.53
CA ILE A 170 -4.86 4.86 29.11
C ILE A 170 -4.14 3.53 29.23
N LEU A 171 -4.69 2.62 30.03
CA LEU A 171 -4.13 1.27 30.21
C LEU A 171 -4.25 0.45 28.93
N THR A 172 -3.31 -0.48 28.69
CA THR A 172 -3.31 -1.34 27.50
C THR A 172 -4.66 -2.04 27.25
N ALA A 173 -5.35 -2.45 28.31
CA ALA A 173 -6.65 -3.11 28.21
C ALA A 173 -7.79 -2.21 27.70
N ASP A 174 -7.65 -0.90 27.87
CA ASP A 174 -8.67 0.11 27.54
C ASP A 174 -8.42 0.78 26.19
N ILE A 175 -7.36 0.38 25.46
CA ILE A 175 -7.04 0.91 24.13
C ILE A 175 -8.01 0.30 23.12
N VAL A 176 -9.01 1.09 22.72
CA VAL A 176 -10.06 0.70 21.77
C VAL A 176 -9.76 1.11 20.32
N GLU A 177 -8.81 2.01 20.12
CA GLU A 177 -8.43 2.55 18.82
C GLU A 177 -7.15 1.88 18.28
N ASN A 178 -7.00 1.86 16.95
CA ASN A 178 -5.76 1.42 16.28
C ASN A 178 -4.68 2.52 16.39
N ILE A 179 -4.36 2.90 17.62
CA ILE A 179 -3.33 3.88 17.95
C ILE A 179 -1.98 3.24 17.73
N GLN A 180 -1.06 4.00 17.15
CA GLN A 180 0.29 3.54 16.93
C GLN A 180 1.27 4.62 17.35
N VAL A 181 1.94 4.42 18.49
CA VAL A 181 2.83 5.44 19.05
C VAL A 181 4.13 5.52 18.28
N ARG A 182 4.68 6.73 18.18
CA ARG A 182 6.04 6.95 17.65
C ARG A 182 7.12 6.63 18.68
N THR A 183 6.92 7.09 19.91
CA THR A 183 7.88 6.96 21.00
C THR A 183 7.36 5.95 22.00
N TYR A 184 8.23 5.03 22.38
CA TYR A 184 7.97 4.04 23.42
C TYR A 184 9.04 4.14 24.50
N ILE A 185 8.61 4.21 25.74
CA ILE A 185 9.45 4.24 26.93
C ILE A 185 9.30 2.88 27.61
N ASP A 186 10.42 2.17 27.74
CA ASP A 186 10.42 0.80 28.25
C ASP A 186 10.34 0.74 29.78
N SER A 187 9.32 1.38 30.34
CA SER A 187 8.98 1.42 31.75
C SER A 187 7.47 1.42 31.93
N GLU A 188 6.99 1.07 33.13
CA GLU A 188 5.60 1.31 33.49
C GLU A 188 5.39 2.80 33.83
N PHE A 189 4.23 3.32 33.45
CA PHE A 189 3.78 4.64 33.89
C PHE A 189 3.10 4.51 35.25
N GLU A 190 3.58 5.28 36.23
CA GLU A 190 3.06 5.27 37.59
C GLU A 190 2.41 6.63 37.91
N LEU A 191 1.12 6.62 38.25
CA LEU A 191 0.43 7.79 38.81
C LEU A 191 0.79 7.89 40.29
N ASN A 192 1.81 8.69 40.62
CA ASN A 192 2.10 8.98 42.01
C ASN A 192 1.12 10.06 42.52
N ASN A 193 0.36 9.77 43.57
CA ASN A 193 -0.58 10.73 44.16
C ASN A 193 0.12 11.80 45.01
N ASP A 194 1.37 11.55 45.42
CA ASP A 194 2.15 12.47 46.26
C ASP A 194 2.94 13.49 45.44
N TYR A 195 3.15 13.22 44.14
CA TYR A 195 3.84 14.10 43.19
C TYR A 195 3.20 13.92 41.82
N ALA A 196 2.78 15.02 41.18
CA ALA A 196 2.37 14.95 39.78
C ALA A 196 3.47 14.21 38.97
N PRO A 197 3.17 13.09 38.29
CA PRO A 197 4.18 12.38 37.51
C PRO A 197 4.63 13.31 36.39
N LEU A 198 5.79 13.94 36.60
CA LEU A 198 6.38 14.85 35.64
C LEU A 198 6.87 14.00 34.47
N LEU A 199 6.22 14.12 33.30
CA LEU A 199 6.72 13.50 32.06
C LEU A 199 8.20 13.81 31.85
N ASP A 200 8.68 14.94 32.33
CA ASP A 200 10.08 15.36 32.35
C ASP A 200 11.03 14.28 32.91
N GLN A 201 10.58 13.45 33.86
CA GLN A 201 11.39 12.34 34.41
C GLN A 201 11.65 11.25 33.36
N TYR A 202 10.71 11.05 32.44
CA TYR A 202 10.79 10.04 31.39
C TYR A 202 11.40 10.59 30.09
N VAL A 203 11.24 11.89 29.82
CA VAL A 203 11.71 12.55 28.59
C VAL A 203 13.15 13.07 28.71
N ASN A 204 13.75 13.10 29.91
CA ASN A 204 15.13 13.54 30.13
C ASN A 204 16.24 12.59 29.60
N ILE A 205 15.89 11.62 28.77
CA ILE A 205 16.87 10.71 28.16
C ILE A 205 17.44 11.40 26.90
N ARG A 206 18.63 11.98 27.05
CA ARG A 206 19.49 12.48 25.95
C ARG A 206 19.98 11.34 25.06
#